data_AF-A0A9E7BN95-F1
#
_entry.id   AF-A0A9E7BN95-F1
#
_cell.length_a   1.000
_cell.length_b   1.000
_cell.length_c   1.000
_cell.angle_alpha   90.00
_cell.angle_beta   90.00
_cell.angle_gamma   90.00
#
_symmetry.space_group_name_H-M   'P 1'
#
loop_
_entity.id
_entity.type
_entity.pdbx_description
1 polymer ?
#
loop_
_entity_poly.entity_id
_entity_poly.type
_entity_poly.pdbx_seq_one_letter_code
_entity_poly.pdbx_strand_id
1 'polypeptide(L)' 'MTEGAITRTLMIAGFGLVTCVTETVRSDSGAQFTTLRSAVDQAGRRIDHRTWRRVEQVLCAK' A
#
# COMPACT_ATOMS: atom_id res chain seq x y z
N MET A 1 11.43 -3.42 14.12
CA MET A 1 12.44 -3.12 13.07
C MET A 1 11.72 -2.98 11.73
N THR A 2 11.94 -1.90 10.98
CA THR A 2 11.32 -1.68 9.66
C THR A 2 12.16 -2.37 8.59
N GLU A 3 11.55 -3.27 7.80
CA GLU A 3 12.27 -4.06 6.79
C GLU A 3 12.54 -3.32 5.48
N GLY A 4 12.13 -2.06 5.39
CA GLY A 4 12.33 -1.21 4.22
C GLY A 4 11.04 -0.96 3.44
N ALA A 5 11.08 0.11 2.65
CA ALA A 5 9.96 0.49 1.80
C ALA A 5 10.01 -0.28 0.47
N ILE A 6 8.90 -0.93 0.12
CA ILE A 6 8.72 -1.68 -1.11
C ILE A 6 7.75 -0.91 -2.01
N THR A 7 8.16 -0.66 -3.24
CA THR A 7 7.26 -0.11 -4.27
C THR A 7 6.55 -1.25 -5.00
N ARG A 8 5.23 -1.15 -5.15
CA ARG A 8 4.39 -2.14 -5.85
C ARG A 8 3.43 -1.44 -6.79
N THR A 9 3.18 -2.03 -7.95
CA THR A 9 2.12 -1.58 -8.86
C THR A 9 0.99 -2.60 -8.86
N LEU A 10 -0.23 -2.14 -8.60
CA LEU A 10 -1.43 -2.97 -8.45
C LEU A 10 -2.50 -2.54 -9.45
N MET A 11 -3.28 -3.50 -9.92
CA MET A 11 -4.49 -3.24 -10.68
C MET A 11 -5.68 -3.17 -9.71
N ILE A 12 -6.27 -1.97 -9.53
CA ILE A 12 -7.43 -1.79 -8.65
C ILE A 12 -8.72 -1.77 -9.48
N ALA A 13 -9.61 -2.73 -9.21
CA ALA A 13 -10.87 -2.88 -9.92
C ALA A 13 -11.72 -1.60 -9.83
N GLY A 14 -12.19 -1.11 -10.99
CA GLY A 14 -12.98 0.10 -11.11
C GLY A 14 -12.22 1.41 -10.85
N PHE A 15 -10.88 1.37 -10.78
CA PHE A 15 -10.05 2.58 -10.67
C PHE A 15 -8.96 2.63 -11.75
N GLY A 16 -8.07 1.64 -11.82
CA GLY A 16 -6.89 1.74 -12.66
C GLY A 16 -5.63 1.20 -11.97
N LEU A 17 -4.48 1.36 -12.64
CA LEU A 17 -3.20 1.01 -12.02
C LEU A 17 -2.89 2.01 -10.92
N VAL A 18 -2.41 1.48 -9.81
CA VAL A 18 -1.94 2.25 -8.66
C VAL A 18 -0.52 1.83 -8.37
N THR A 19 0.38 2.80 -8.30
CA THR A 19 1.73 2.58 -7.76
C THR A 19 1.73 3.00 -6.31
N CYS A 20 2.15 2.10 -5.43
CA CYS A 20 2.11 2.28 -3.99
C CYS A 20 3.46 1.96 -3.35
N VAL A 21 3.72 2.63 -2.23
CA VAL A 21 4.85 2.35 -1.36
C VAL A 21 4.30 1.73 -0.08
N THR A 22 4.76 0.54 0.23
CA THR A 22 4.42 -0.19 1.45
C THR A 22 5.64 -0.34 2.33
N GLU A 23 5.48 -0.26 3.64
CA GLU A 23 6.51 -0.62 4.60
C GLU A 23 6.07 -1.84 5.39
N THR A 24 7.01 -2.74 5.64
CA THR A 24 6.77 -3.89 6.51
C THR A 24 7.43 -3.64 7.86
N VAL A 25 6.62 -3.67 8.91
CA VAL A 25 7.03 -3.45 10.30
C VAL A 25 6.94 -4.78 11.04
N ARG A 26 8.06 -5.23 11.59
CA ARG A 26 8.06 -6.31 12.58
C ARG A 26 7.95 -5.73 13.99
N SER A 27 6.94 -6.17 14.73
CA SER A 27 6.79 -5.90 16.16
C SER A 27 7.75 -6.74 17.00
N ASP A 28 7.97 -6.34 18.24
CA ASP A 28 8.82 -7.07 19.20
C ASP A 28 8.23 -8.44 19.58
N SER A 29 6.92 -8.62 19.40
CA SER A 29 6.24 -9.91 19.54
C SER A 29 6.44 -10.86 18.33
N GLY A 30 7.18 -10.44 17.31
CA GLY A 30 7.42 -11.21 16.08
C GLY A 30 6.30 -11.11 15.05
N ALA A 31 5.24 -10.34 15.31
CA ALA A 31 4.19 -10.11 14.32
C ALA A 31 4.69 -9.15 13.22
N GLN A 32 4.32 -9.45 11.98
CA GLN A 32 4.72 -8.67 10.80
C GLN A 32 3.48 -8.00 10.22
N PHE A 33 3.52 -6.67 10.10
CA PHE A 33 2.43 -5.89 9.53
C PHE A 33 2.93 -5.13 8.32
N THR A 34 2.12 -5.10 7.26
CA THR A 34 2.37 -4.25 6.09
C THR A 34 1.51 -3.02 6.20
N THR A 35 2.10 -1.84 5.99
CA THR A 35 1.39 -0.57 6.04
C THR A 35 1.58 0.16 4.72
N LEU A 36 0.50 0.75 4.21
CA LEU A 36 0.52 1.59 3.01
C LEU A 36 0.99 3.00 3.38
N ARG A 37 2.06 3.48 2.75
CA ARG A 37 2.70 4.78 3.06
C ARG A 37 2.33 5.85 2.04
N SER A 38 2.27 5.46 0.77
CA SER A 38 1.81 6.33 -0.30
C SER A 38 1.21 5.51 -1.43
N ALA A 39 0.33 6.14 -2.20
CA ALA A 39 -0.24 5.54 -3.39
C ALA A 39 -0.64 6.62 -4.39
N VAL A 40 -0.29 6.39 -5.66
CA VAL A 40 -0.56 7.29 -6.78
C VAL A 40 -1.16 6.54 -7.96
N ASP A 41 -1.96 7.25 -8.76
CA ASP A 41 -2.50 6.75 -10.02
C ASP A 41 -1.44 6.74 -11.14
N GLN A 42 -1.83 6.33 -12.35
CA GLN A 42 -0.97 6.31 -13.53
C GLN A 42 -0.43 7.69 -13.93
N ALA A 43 -1.11 8.78 -13.53
CA ALA A 43 -0.70 10.15 -13.78
C ALA A 43 0.15 10.73 -12.64
N GLY A 44 0.50 9.93 -11.62
CA GLY A 44 1.28 10.36 -10.46
C GLY A 44 0.47 11.17 -9.44
N ARG A 45 -0.85 11.20 -9.54
CA ARG A 45 -1.72 11.92 -8.59
C ARG A 45 -2.02 11.01 -7.40
N ARG A 46 -2.08 11.59 -6.20
CA ARG A 46 -2.54 10.87 -5.00
C ARG A 46 -3.94 10.31 -5.23
N ILE A 47 -4.12 9.05 -4.86
CA ILE A 47 -5.43 8.40 -4.92
C ILE A 47 -6.35 8.92 -3.80
N ASP A 48 -7.66 8.82 -4.02
CA ASP A 48 -8.65 9.20 -3.01
C ASP A 48 -8.74 8.16 -1.87
N HIS A 49 -9.44 8.54 -0.79
CA HIS A 49 -9.58 7.70 0.40
C HIS A 49 -10.27 6.35 0.12
N ARG A 50 -11.20 6.32 -0.84
CA ARG A 50 -11.93 5.10 -1.19
C ARG A 50 -11.02 4.10 -1.88
N THR A 51 -10.19 4.58 -2.80
CA THR A 51 -9.21 3.79 -3.53
C THR A 51 -8.09 3.37 -2.59
N TRP A 52 -7.66 4.24 -1.67
CA TRP A 52 -6.69 3.92 -0.63
C TRP A 52 -7.12 2.68 0.18
N ARG A 53 -8.35 2.67 0.71
CA ARG A 53 -8.87 1.51 1.45
C ARG A 53 -8.90 0.23 0.62
N ARG A 54 -9.19 0.33 -0.69
CA ARG A 54 -9.14 -0.84 -1.59
C ARG A 54 -7.72 -1.35 -1.77
N VAL A 55 -6.75 -0.45 -1.91
CA VAL A 55 -5.33 -0.79 -2.01
C VAL A 55 -4.87 -1.48 -0.72
N GLU A 56 -5.25 -0.95 0.45
CA GLU A 56 -4.98 -1.59 1.74
C GLU A 56 -5.57 -3.01 1.82
N GLN A 57 -6.82 -3.20 1.40
CA GLN A 57 -7.47 -4.51 1.35
C GLN A 57 -6.72 -5.50 0.44
N VAL A 58 -6.32 -5.07 -0.76
CA VAL A 58 -5.58 -5.90 -1.72
C VAL A 58 -4.20 -6.30 -1.16
N LEU A 59 -3.55 -5.38 -0.44
CA LEU A 59 -2.25 -5.61 0.16
C LEU A 59 -2.30 -6.36 1.49
N CYS A 60 -3.49 -6.62 2.03
CA CYS A 60 -3.69 -7.03 3.43
C CYS A 60 -2.98 -6.08 4.42
N ALA A 61 -2.90 -4.80 4.06
CA ALA A 61 -2.27 -3.77 4.88
C ALA A 61 -3.23 -3.26 5.96
N LYS A 62 -2.68 -2.89 7.12
CA LYS A 62 -3.42 -2.31 8.26
C LYS A 62 -2.67 -1.12 8.86
#